data_AF-A0A4Q5NH81-F1
#
_entry.id   AF-A0A4Q5NH81-F1
#
_cell.length_a   1.000
_cell.length_b   1.000
_cell.length_c   1.000
_cell.angle_alpha   90.00
_cell.angle_beta   90.00
_cell.angle_gamma   90.00
#
_symmetry.space_group_name_H-M   'P 1'
#
loop_
_entity.id
_entity.type
_entity.pdbx_description
1 polymer ?
#
loop_
_entity_poly.entity_id
_entity_poly.type
_entity_poly.pdbx_seq_one_letter_code
_entity_poly.pdbx_strand_id
1 'polypeptide(L)' 'RIVAVADVYDALTNDRPYKRAWPIEEARAEIERQSGKQFDPDVVRAFLALNTE' A
#
# COMPACT_ATOMS: atom_id res chain seq x y z
N ARG A 1 -9.67 -8.09 3.44
CA ARG A 1 -8.80 -7.40 4.43
C ARG A 1 -7.36 -7.37 3.94
N ILE A 2 -6.65 -8.51 3.84
CA ILE A 2 -5.24 -8.57 3.39
C ILE A 2 -5.08 -8.27 1.89
N VAL A 3 -5.82 -8.98 1.02
CA VAL A 3 -5.69 -8.83 -0.44
C VAL A 3 -5.99 -7.40 -0.91
N ALA A 4 -6.87 -6.67 -0.22
CA ALA A 4 -7.17 -5.28 -0.56
C ALA A 4 -5.96 -4.34 -0.38
N VAL A 5 -5.15 -4.55 0.65
CA VAL A 5 -3.90 -3.79 0.85
C VAL A 5 -2.88 -4.17 -0.23
N ALA A 6 -2.74 -5.47 -0.52
CA ALA A 6 -1.82 -5.95 -1.55
C ALA A 6 -2.18 -5.45 -2.96
N ASP A 7 -3.46 -5.49 -3.33
CA ASP A 7 -3.97 -5.03 -4.63
C ASP A 7 -3.76 -3.52 -4.82
N VAL A 8 -4.06 -2.72 -3.78
CA VAL A 8 -3.81 -1.28 -3.85
C VAL A 8 -2.32 -0.97 -3.88
N TYR A 9 -1.51 -1.65 -3.07
CA TYR A 9 -0.06 -1.47 -3.10
C TYR A 9 0.51 -1.76 -4.49
N ASP A 10 0.15 -2.90 -5.10
CA ASP A 10 0.56 -3.28 -6.46
C ASP A 10 0.11 -2.24 -7.50
N ALA A 11 -1.12 -1.74 -7.39
CA ALA A 11 -1.64 -0.69 -8.27
C ALA A 11 -0.95 0.67 -8.10
N LEU A 12 -0.34 0.93 -6.95
CA LEU A 12 0.44 2.15 -6.70
C LEU A 12 1.88 2.00 -7.20
N THR A 13 2.52 0.84 -6.98
CA THR A 13 3.97 0.66 -7.18
C THR A 13 4.36 0.11 -8.55
N ASN A 14 3.40 -0.34 -9.36
CA ASN A 14 3.66 -0.78 -10.72
C ASN A 14 3.22 0.24 -11.78
N ASP A 15 4.02 0.35 -12.85
CA ASP A 15 3.67 1.14 -14.02
C ASP A 15 2.43 0.57 -14.70
N ARG A 16 1.54 1.47 -15.11
CA ARG A 16 0.37 1.16 -15.94
C ARG A 16 0.40 2.07 -17.17
N PRO A 17 -0.26 1.71 -18.29
CA PRO A 17 -0.22 2.49 -19.54
C PRO A 17 -0.53 3.98 -19.39
N TYR A 18 -1.27 4.36 -18.34
CA TYR A 18 -1.73 5.73 -18.07
C TYR A 18 -1.21 6.33 -16.75
N LYS A 19 -0.37 5.61 -16.00
CA LYS A 19 0.07 6.03 -14.67
C LYS A 19 1.46 5.49 -14.38
N ARG A 20 2.38 6.38 -13.99
CA ARG A 20 3.68 5.97 -13.47
C ARG A 20 3.55 5.37 -12.08
N ALA A 21 4.38 4.37 -11.80
CA ALA A 21 4.60 3.83 -10.48
C ALA A 21 4.94 4.93 -9.48
N TRP A 22 4.34 4.85 -8.30
CA TRP A 22 4.69 5.69 -7.16
C TRP A 22 5.97 5.17 -6.52
N PRO A 23 6.78 6.05 -5.91
CA PRO A 23 7.83 5.61 -4.99
C PRO A 23 7.24 4.73 -3.89
N ILE A 24 8.00 3.71 -3.46
CA ILE A 24 7.57 2.77 -2.41
C ILE A 24 7.15 3.51 -1.14
N GLU A 25 7.91 4.51 -0.72
CA GLU A 25 7.61 5.30 0.47
C GLU A 25 6.29 6.06 0.36
N GLU A 26 5.96 6.61 -0.83
CA GLU A 26 4.68 7.28 -1.05
C GLU A 26 3.51 6.30 -1.02
N ALA A 27 3.68 5.10 -1.61
CA ALA A 27 2.66 4.06 -1.56
C ALA A 27 2.42 3.55 -0.13
N ARG A 28 3.49 3.40 0.67
CA ARG A 28 3.39 3.00 2.09
C ARG A 28 2.70 4.09 2.93
N ALA A 29 3.05 5.36 2.72
CA ALA A 29 2.42 6.48 3.40
C ALA A 29 0.92 6.60 3.06
N GLU A 30 0.53 6.33 1.80
CA GLU A 30 -0.88 6.30 1.42
C GLU A 30 -1.65 5.18 2.12
N ILE A 31 -1.09 3.97 2.16
CA ILE A 31 -1.70 2.82 2.84
C ILE A 31 -1.85 3.11 4.35
N GLU A 32 -0.87 3.73 4.97
CA GLU A 32 -0.94 4.17 6.37
C GLU A 32 -2.07 5.19 6.58
N ARG A 33 -2.19 6.21 5.72
CA ARG A 33 -3.22 7.25 5.81
C ARG A 33 -4.65 6.69 5.73
N GLN A 34 -4.82 5.57 5.06
CA GLN A 34 -6.10 4.89 4.86
C GLN A 34 -6.41 3.83 5.95
N SER A 35 -5.52 3.65 6.93
CA SER A 35 -5.71 2.76 8.08
C SER A 35 -6.95 3.14 8.90
N GLY A 36 -7.81 2.17 9.19
CA GLY A 36 -9.06 2.37 9.92
C GLY A 36 -10.17 3.03 9.11
N LYS A 37 -9.92 3.39 7.84
CA LYS A 37 -10.92 3.93 6.90
C LYS A 37 -11.24 2.92 5.81
N GLN A 38 -10.30 2.75 4.87
CA GLN A 38 -10.41 1.80 3.77
C GLN A 38 -9.76 0.46 4.13
N PHE A 39 -8.72 0.49 4.96
CA PHE A 39 -7.96 -0.69 5.33
C PHE A 39 -8.09 -1.03 6.79
N ASP A 40 -7.94 -2.32 7.05
CA ASP A 40 -7.94 -2.83 8.41
C ASP A 40 -6.65 -2.42 9.14
N PRO A 41 -6.72 -1.78 10.32
CA PRO A 41 -5.54 -1.33 11.05
C PRO A 41 -4.55 -2.46 11.36
N ASP A 42 -5.00 -3.67 11.62
CA ASP A 42 -4.11 -4.78 11.97
C ASP A 42 -3.32 -5.25 10.75
N VAL A 43 -3.96 -5.24 9.57
CA VAL A 43 -3.30 -5.55 8.29
C VAL A 43 -2.32 -4.46 7.91
N VAL A 44 -2.68 -3.18 8.07
CA VAL A 44 -1.76 -2.07 7.80
C VAL A 44 -0.52 -2.15 8.69
N ARG A 45 -0.69 -2.41 10.00
CA ARG A 45 0.46 -2.60 10.91
C ARG A 45 1.36 -3.75 10.48
N ALA A 46 0.78 -4.89 10.09
CA ALA A 46 1.56 -6.02 9.59
C ALA A 46 2.31 -5.69 8.29
N PHE A 47 1.66 -4.97 7.37
CA PHE A 47 2.26 -4.52 6.12
C PHE A 47 3.42 -3.54 6.33
N LEU A 48 3.27 -2.56 7.22
CA LEU A 48 4.32 -1.57 7.50
C LEU A 48 5.52 -2.17 8.26
N ALA A 49 5.33 -3.28 8.99
CA ALA A 49 6.40 -3.99 9.67
C ALA A 49 7.30 -4.81 8.73
N LEU A 50 6.94 -4.95 7.45
CA LEU A 50 7.79 -5.58 6.44
C LEU A 50 8.93 -4.62 6.07
N ASN A 51 10.16 -5.09 6.17
CA ASN A 51 11.33 -4.38 5.66
C ASN A 51 11.46 -4.64 4.16
N THR A 52 11.44 -3.58 3.37
CA THR A 52 11.90 -3.60 1.98
C THR A 52 13.35 -3.12 1.97
N GLU A 53 14.28 -4.05 1.72
CA GLU A 53 15.71 -3.78 1.49
C GLU A 53 15.96 -3.03 0.18
#